data_AF-A0A1A3A2N9-F1
#
_entry.id   AF-A0A1A3A2N9-F1
#
_cell.length_a   1.000
_cell.length_b   1.000
_cell.length_c   1.000
_cell.angle_alpha   90.00
_cell.angle_beta   90.00
_cell.angle_gamma   90.00
#
_symmetry.space_group_name_H-M   'P 1'
#
loop_
_entity.id
_entity.type
_entity.pdbx_description
1 polymer ?
#
loop_
_entity_poly.entity_id
_entity_poly.type
_entity_poly.pdbx_seq_one_letter_code
_entity_poly.pdbx_strand_id
1 'polypeptide(L)'
;MTITADDVRRLLVCHDEDAALVALEGRIEVATRADLSSAGYRGALQIATRQDVVQRAGGARLSDRELAEQAEDLDTALRNLGG
;
A
#
# COMPACT_ATOMS: atom_id res chain seq x y z
N MET A 1 -11.66 -6.42 4.85
CA MET A 1 -10.73 -6.06 3.76
C MET A 1 -9.37 -6.62 4.13
N THR A 2 -8.58 -7.06 3.14
CA THR A 2 -7.29 -7.72 3.39
C THR A 2 -6.27 -7.21 2.38
N ILE A 3 -5.06 -6.92 2.84
CA ILE A 3 -3.95 -6.55 1.95
C ILE A 3 -3.28 -7.82 1.45
N THR A 4 -3.05 -7.91 0.14
CA THR A 4 -2.44 -9.08 -0.49
C THR A 4 -1.04 -8.78 -1.02
N ALA A 5 -0.27 -9.84 -1.30
CA ALA A 5 1.04 -9.72 -1.94
C ALA A 5 0.97 -9.02 -3.32
N ASP A 6 -0.14 -9.18 -4.04
CA ASP A 6 -0.35 -8.50 -5.33
C ASP A 6 -0.50 -6.99 -5.15
N ASP A 7 -1.18 -6.55 -4.09
CA ASP A 7 -1.32 -5.11 -3.78
C ASP A 7 0.03 -4.46 -3.48
N VAL A 8 0.88 -5.14 -2.71
CA VAL A 8 2.26 -4.70 -2.43
C VAL A 8 3.10 -4.69 -3.71
N ARG A 9 2.98 -5.74 -4.54
CA ARG A 9 3.65 -5.79 -5.85
C ARG A 9 3.23 -4.61 -6.72
N ARG A 10 1.92 -4.33 -6.83
CA ARG A 10 1.36 -3.20 -7.60
C ARG A 10 1.92 -1.86 -7.12
N LEU A 11 2.06 -1.67 -5.80
CA LEU A 11 2.68 -0.47 -5.23
C LEU A 11 4.16 -0.35 -5.65
N LEU A 12 4.94 -1.43 -5.56
CA LEU A 12 6.38 -1.40 -5.83
C LEU A 12 6.72 -1.22 -7.32
N VAL A 13 5.89 -1.75 -8.22
CA VAL A 13 6.04 -1.55 -9.67
C VAL A 13 5.53 -0.18 -10.15
N CYS A 14 4.80 0.55 -9.31
CA CYS A 14 4.40 1.93 -9.62
C CYS A 14 5.66 2.79 -9.78
N HIS A 15 5.74 3.59 -10.84
CA HIS A 15 6.90 4.44 -11.09
C HIS A 15 6.96 5.64 -10.13
N ASP A 16 5.80 6.10 -9.66
CA ASP A 16 5.69 7.20 -8.71
C ASP A 16 6.25 6.77 -7.34
N GLU A 17 7.21 7.53 -6.82
CA GLU A 17 7.83 7.29 -5.52
C GLU A 17 6.92 7.68 -4.36
N ASP A 18 6.03 8.65 -4.58
CA ASP A 18 5.02 9.12 -3.64
C ASP A 18 3.72 8.29 -3.73
N ALA A 19 3.67 7.23 -4.54
CA ALA A 19 2.54 6.33 -4.58
C ALA A 19 2.26 5.73 -3.20
N ALA A 20 0.99 5.56 -2.88
CA ALA A 20 0.55 5.01 -1.60
C ALA A 20 -0.46 3.89 -1.78
N LEU A 21 -0.35 2.90 -0.89
CA LEU A 21 -1.40 1.94 -0.66
C LEU A 21 -2.49 2.59 0.20
N VAL A 22 -3.72 2.57 -0.27
CA VAL A 22 -4.86 3.18 0.42
C VAL A 22 -6.02 2.20 0.56
N ALA A 23 -6.78 2.36 1.64
CA ALA A 23 -8.08 1.74 1.80
C ALA A 23 -9.17 2.75 1.44
N LEU A 24 -10.04 2.38 0.50
CA LEU A 24 -11.13 3.24 0.04
C LEU A 24 -12.37 2.36 -0.16
N GLU A 25 -13.50 2.69 0.45
CA GLU A 25 -14.78 1.97 0.27
C GLU A 25 -14.66 0.43 0.42
N GLY A 26 -13.83 -0.03 1.37
CA GLY A 26 -13.65 -1.46 1.65
C GLY A 26 -12.74 -2.23 0.67
N ARG A 27 -12.09 -1.53 -0.29
CA ARG A 27 -11.08 -2.07 -1.20
C ARG A 27 -9.69 -1.48 -0.93
N ILE A 28 -8.66 -2.22 -1.28
CA ILE A 28 -7.27 -1.79 -1.27
C ILE A 28 -6.91 -1.32 -2.67
N GLU A 29 -6.32 -0.13 -2.79
CA GLU A 29 -5.93 0.49 -4.06
C GLU A 29 -4.54 1.10 -3.95
N VAL A 30 -3.87 1.23 -5.09
CA VAL A 30 -2.62 2.00 -5.20
C VAL A 30 -2.96 3.34 -5.84
N ALA A 31 -2.73 4.42 -5.11
CA ALA A 31 -3.00 5.78 -5.55
C ALA A 31 -1.69 6.55 -5.70
N THR A 32 -1.51 7.24 -6.83
CA THR A 32 -0.42 8.21 -6.97
C THR A 32 -0.72 9.47 -6.15
N ARG A 33 0.30 10.31 -5.96
CA ARG A 33 0.09 11.61 -5.30
C ARG A 33 -0.93 12.49 -6.01
N ALA A 34 -1.01 12.41 -7.34
CA ALA A 34 -2.01 13.11 -8.13
C ALA A 34 -3.42 12.53 -7.90
N ASP A 35 -3.56 11.21 -7.82
CA ASP A 35 -4.83 10.53 -7.55
C ASP A 35 -5.40 10.90 -6.19
N LEU A 36 -4.55 10.95 -5.16
CA LEU A 36 -4.94 11.34 -3.79
C LEU A 36 -5.53 12.75 -3.70
N SER A 37 -5.17 13.64 -4.62
CA SER A 37 -5.74 15.00 -4.70
C SER A 37 -7.09 15.05 -5.42
N SER A 38 -7.48 13.96 -6.09
CA SER A 38 -8.73 13.87 -6.87
C SER A 38 -9.93 13.51 -6.00
N ALA A 39 -11.12 13.91 -6.46
CA ALA A 39 -12.37 13.68 -5.73
C ALA A 39 -12.66 12.19 -5.45
N GLY A 40 -12.22 11.30 -6.34
CA GLY A 40 -12.43 9.85 -6.20
C GLY A 40 -11.69 9.21 -5.02
N TYR A 41 -10.65 9.85 -4.48
CA TYR A 41 -9.88 9.37 -3.33
C TYR A 41 -10.17 10.16 -2.05
N ARG A 42 -11.18 11.05 -2.06
CA ARG A 42 -11.61 11.71 -0.82
C ARG A 42 -12.14 10.68 0.16
N GLY A 43 -11.52 10.60 1.33
CA GLY A 43 -11.85 9.61 2.36
C GLY A 43 -11.04 8.31 2.24
N ALA A 44 -10.11 8.21 1.29
CA ALA A 44 -9.14 7.13 1.27
C ALA A 44 -8.24 7.22 2.51
N LEU A 45 -8.09 6.11 3.23
CA LEU A 45 -7.17 5.99 4.35
C LEU A 45 -5.81 5.53 3.80
N GLN A 46 -4.79 6.35 3.97
CA GLN A 46 -3.42 5.98 3.61
C GLN A 46 -2.85 4.95 4.59
N ILE A 47 -2.40 3.82 4.07
CA ILE A 47 -1.84 2.71 4.86
C ILE A 47 -0.31 2.84 4.90
N ALA A 48 0.33 2.93 3.73
CA ALA A 48 1.77 3.09 3.59
C ALA A 48 2.12 3.69 2.22
N THR A 49 3.22 4.43 2.16
CA THR A 49 3.82 4.86 0.88
C THR A 49 4.69 3.76 0.29
N ARG A 50 4.97 3.84 -1.02
CA ARG A 50 5.97 2.99 -1.67
C ARG A 50 7.33 3.12 -0.99
N GLN A 51 7.73 4.34 -0.65
CA GLN A 51 8.97 4.62 0.08
C GLN A 51 8.99 3.90 1.44
N ASP A 52 7.90 3.94 2.21
CA ASP A 52 7.77 3.20 3.48
C ASP A 52 8.02 1.70 3.29
N VAL A 53 7.35 1.09 2.30
CA VAL A 53 7.50 -0.35 2.04
C VAL A 53 8.93 -0.69 1.61
N VAL A 54 9.53 0.11 0.72
CA VAL A 54 10.92 -0.08 0.29
C VAL A 54 11.90 0.06 1.45
N GLN A 55 11.70 1.03 2.34
CA GLN A 55 12.54 1.24 3.52
C GLN A 55 12.42 0.08 4.51
N ARG A 56 11.20 -0.41 4.76
CA ARG A 56 10.95 -1.55 5.67
C ARG A 56 11.51 -2.85 5.13
N ALA A 57 11.35 -3.10 3.83
CA ALA A 57 11.79 -4.33 3.19
C ALA A 57 13.26 -4.30 2.72
N GLY A 58 13.95 -3.17 2.87
CA GLY A 58 15.35 -3.00 2.45
C GLY A 58 15.56 -2.97 0.93
N GLY A 59 14.49 -2.82 0.14
CA GLY A 59 14.57 -2.75 -1.32
C GLY A 59 13.22 -2.81 -2.03
N ALA A 60 13.22 -2.41 -3.31
CA ALA A 60 12.02 -2.43 -4.17
C ALA A 60 11.82 -3.76 -4.92
N ARG A 61 12.82 -4.65 -4.91
CA ARG A 61 12.73 -5.99 -5.51
C ARG A 61 12.55 -7.02 -4.41
N LEU A 62 11.30 -7.41 -4.19
CA LEU A 62 10.92 -8.40 -3.21
C LEU A 62 10.57 -9.73 -3.90
N SER A 63 10.93 -10.83 -3.24
CA SER A 63 10.49 -12.17 -3.63
C SER A 63 9.00 -12.35 -3.31
N ASP A 64 8.33 -13.35 -3.89
CA ASP A 64 6.92 -13.63 -3.59
C ASP A 64 6.66 -13.86 -2.09
N ARG A 65 7.62 -14.50 -1.40
CA ARG A 65 7.57 -14.70 0.05
C ARG A 65 7.63 -13.35 0.81
N GLU A 66 8.61 -12.52 0.49
CA GLU A 66 8.78 -11.19 1.09
C GLU A 66 7.55 -10.29 0.83
N LEU A 67 6.95 -10.37 -0.36
CA LEU A 67 5.72 -9.65 -0.69
C LEU A 67 4.54 -10.09 0.20
N ALA A 68 4.42 -11.38 0.49
CA ALA A 68 3.41 -11.90 1.39
C ALA A 68 3.65 -11.42 2.83
N GLU A 69 4.90 -11.49 3.31
CA GLU A 69 5.28 -11.01 4.64
C GLU A 69 4.96 -9.51 4.80
N GLN A 70 5.31 -8.68 3.81
CA GLN A 70 4.95 -7.25 3.82
C GLN A 70 3.43 -7.02 3.79
N ALA A 71 2.68 -7.85 3.05
CA ALA A 71 1.22 -7.73 3.01
C ALA A 71 0.59 -8.04 4.39
N GLU A 72 1.08 -9.07 5.09
CA GLU A 72 0.62 -9.43 6.44
C GLU A 72 0.94 -8.34 7.48
N ASP A 73 2.14 -7.75 7.41
CA ASP A 73 2.54 -6.63 8.26
C ASP A 73 1.64 -5.40 8.04
N LEU A 74 1.39 -5.06 6.77
CA LEU A 74 0.50 -3.96 6.42
C LEU A 74 -0.96 -4.24 6.83
N ASP A 75 -1.43 -5.48 6.67
CA ASP A 75 -2.79 -5.88 7.09
C ASP A 75 -2.96 -5.73 8.59
N THR A 76 -1.95 -6.14 9.36
CA THR A 76 -1.90 -5.95 10.82
C THR A 76 -1.91 -4.47 11.18
N ALA A 77 -1.09 -3.64 10.52
CA ALA A 77 -1.05 -2.20 10.75
C ALA A 77 -2.41 -1.54 10.45
N LEU A 78 -3.06 -1.94 9.36
CA LEU A 78 -4.39 -1.46 8.97
C LEU A 78 -5.47 -1.81 10.00
N ARG A 79 -5.45 -3.03 10.55
CA ARG A 79 -6.36 -3.42 11.64
C ARG A 79 -6.16 -2.58 12.90
N ASN A 80 -4.91 -2.20 13.19
CA ASN A 80 -4.60 -1.31 14.32
C ASN A 80 -5.03 0.15 14.07
N LEU A 81 -5.12 0.58 12.81
CA LEU A 81 -5.62 1.90 12.42
C LEU A 81 -7.15 2.01 12.47
N GLY A 82 -7.86 0.89 12.22
CA GLY A 82 -9.33 0.83 12.18
C GLY A 82 -9.99 0.22 13.43
N GLY A 83 -9.23 0.03 14.50
CA GLY A 83 -9.70 -0.50 15.80
C GLY A 83 -10.22 0.58 16.74
#